data_AF-A0A560D628-F1
#
_entry.id   AF-A0A560D628-F1
#
_cell.length_a   1.000
_cell.length_b   1.000
_cell.length_c   1.000
_cell.angle_alpha   90.00
_cell.angle_beta   90.00
_cell.angle_gamma   90.00
#
_symmetry.space_group_name_H-M   'P 1'
#
loop_
_entity.id
_entity.type
_entity.pdbx_description
1 polymer ?
#
loop_
_entity_poly.entity_id
_entity_poly.type
_entity_poly.pdbx_seq_one_letter_code
_entity_poly.pdbx_strand_id
1 'polypeptide(L)'
;MTIKHHPPEHLLAGFACGPLEEADRLAMAVHAGQCPTCRRLVKALEQMGGAALEHTASFPMRPHALSEVLAQVDAKPASALGDTRATSAHDPDLPNVLRRCHFGKMRRVAPGVKMQPIILPGTDKSRAFLLWSAPGLKMLDHTHSGTELTCVLKGSFTHEGGYYGPGDFDYGDDDVDHQPIVGNDEPCLCFVAMSGTLKGNGWLGRIVSPLIRL
;
A
#
# COMPACT_ATOMS: atom_id res chain seq x y z
N MET A 1 11.37 -9.12 -14.94
CA MET A 1 11.68 -7.72 -14.61
C MET A 1 12.48 -7.70 -13.32
N THR A 2 13.45 -6.79 -13.20
CA THR A 2 14.29 -6.66 -12.00
C THR A 2 13.85 -5.42 -11.24
N ILE A 3 13.36 -5.62 -10.01
CA ILE A 3 13.03 -4.53 -9.07
C ILE A 3 14.35 -3.95 -8.56
N LYS A 4 14.50 -2.64 -8.64
CA LYS A 4 15.71 -1.87 -8.24
C LYS A 4 15.48 -1.03 -7.00
N HIS A 5 14.26 -0.54 -6.80
CA HIS A 5 13.91 0.34 -5.69
C HIS A 5 13.11 -0.44 -4.65
N HIS A 6 13.58 -0.38 -3.41
CA HIS A 6 13.06 -1.14 -2.28
C HIS A 6 12.66 -0.19 -1.15
N PRO A 7 11.66 -0.57 -0.33
CA PRO A 7 11.35 0.17 0.88
C PRO A 7 12.57 0.27 1.81
N PRO A 8 12.69 1.37 2.58
CA PRO A 8 13.59 1.43 3.71
C PRO A 8 13.41 0.24 4.65
N GLU A 9 14.51 -0.28 5.20
CA GLU A 9 14.49 -1.49 6.04
C GLU A 9 13.59 -1.34 7.28
N HIS A 10 13.47 -0.12 7.83
CA HIS A 10 12.62 0.15 8.99
C HIS A 10 11.13 -0.07 8.69
N LEU A 11 10.65 0.16 7.46
CA LEU A 11 9.28 -0.14 7.06
C LEU A 11 9.07 -1.64 6.92
N LEU A 12 10.06 -2.38 6.39
CA LEU A 12 9.99 -3.84 6.31
C LEU A 12 10.00 -4.48 7.70
N ALA A 13 10.77 -3.93 8.64
CA ALA A 13 10.75 -4.33 10.04
C ALA A 13 9.43 -3.98 10.73
N GLY A 14 8.88 -2.79 10.51
CA GLY A 14 7.55 -2.42 10.98
C GLY A 14 6.46 -3.34 10.42
N PHE A 15 6.59 -3.77 9.16
CA PHE A 15 5.65 -4.72 8.58
C PHE A 15 5.70 -6.09 9.26
N ALA A 16 6.90 -6.61 9.55
CA ALA A 16 7.07 -7.89 10.23
C ALA A 16 6.64 -7.86 11.70
N CYS A 17 6.83 -6.73 12.39
CA CYS A 17 6.58 -6.60 13.83
C CYS A 17 5.18 -6.06 14.18
N GLY A 18 4.45 -5.50 13.21
CA GLY A 18 3.08 -5.01 13.39
C GLY A 18 2.81 -3.54 13.79
N PRO A 19 3.78 -2.63 14.01
CA PRO A 19 3.46 -1.24 14.41
C PRO A 19 2.99 -0.31 13.27
N LEU A 20 2.90 -0.79 12.02
CA LEU A 20 2.51 0.06 10.90
C LEU A 20 1.02 0.38 10.87
N GLU A 21 0.70 1.61 10.47
CA GLU A 21 -0.65 2.00 10.08
C GLU A 21 -1.14 1.17 8.89
N GLU A 22 -2.45 1.05 8.75
CA GLU A 22 -3.10 0.15 7.80
C GLU A 22 -2.70 0.38 6.34
N ALA A 23 -2.57 1.64 5.90
CA ALA A 23 -2.18 1.96 4.53
C ALA A 23 -0.73 1.55 4.24
N ASP A 24 0.18 1.84 5.17
CA ASP A 24 1.60 1.54 5.04
C ASP A 24 1.85 0.03 5.10
N ARG A 25 1.13 -0.66 5.99
CA ARG A 25 1.13 -2.12 6.04
C ARG A 25 0.67 -2.73 4.71
N LEU A 26 -0.35 -2.15 4.08
CA LEU A 26 -0.82 -2.59 2.77
C LEU A 26 0.23 -2.33 1.68
N ALA A 27 0.92 -1.18 1.70
CA ALA A 27 2.03 -0.88 0.78
C ALA A 27 3.14 -1.93 0.86
N MET A 28 3.55 -2.28 2.08
CA MET A 28 4.56 -3.30 2.31
C MET A 28 4.10 -4.68 1.82
N ALA A 29 2.84 -5.05 2.06
CA ALA A 29 2.28 -6.30 1.57
C ALA A 29 2.23 -6.36 0.03
N VAL A 30 1.87 -5.25 -0.64
CA VAL A 30 1.90 -5.12 -2.11
C VAL A 30 3.31 -5.32 -2.65
N HIS A 31 4.31 -4.65 -2.07
CA HIS A 31 5.70 -4.76 -2.52
C HIS A 31 6.30 -6.14 -2.24
N ALA A 32 6.21 -6.65 -1.01
CA ALA A 32 6.75 -7.96 -0.63
C ALA A 32 6.07 -9.12 -1.39
N GLY A 33 4.81 -8.93 -1.80
CA GLY A 33 4.10 -9.83 -2.71
C GLY A 33 4.73 -9.94 -4.09
N GLN A 34 5.53 -8.96 -4.52
CA GLN A 34 6.15 -8.89 -5.85
C GLN A 34 7.69 -8.99 -5.81
N CYS A 35 8.32 -8.57 -4.71
CA CYS A 35 9.77 -8.51 -4.55
C CYS A 35 10.34 -9.69 -3.75
N PRO A 36 11.07 -10.63 -4.38
CA PRO A 36 11.67 -11.77 -3.67
C PRO A 36 12.70 -11.36 -2.61
N THR A 37 13.43 -10.26 -2.83
CA THR A 37 14.44 -9.76 -1.89
C THR A 37 13.80 -9.27 -0.60
N CYS A 38 12.83 -8.36 -0.69
CA CYS A 38 12.13 -7.85 0.49
C CYS A 38 11.30 -8.96 1.17
N ARG A 39 10.71 -9.89 0.41
CA ARG A 39 10.02 -11.06 0.98
C ARG A 39 10.94 -11.93 1.84
N ARG A 40 12.19 -12.15 1.41
CA ARG A 40 13.16 -12.91 2.22
C ARG A 40 13.51 -12.18 3.52
N LEU A 41 13.69 -10.86 3.47
CA LEU A 41 13.97 -10.06 4.65
C LEU A 41 12.80 -10.10 5.65
N VAL A 42 11.57 -9.85 5.19
CA VAL A 42 10.36 -9.95 6.02
C VAL A 42 10.27 -11.33 6.67
N LYS A 43 10.45 -12.41 5.90
CA LYS A 43 10.41 -13.77 6.43
C LYS A 43 11.47 -14.02 7.49
N ALA A 44 12.68 -13.50 7.32
CA ALA A 44 13.74 -13.64 8.32
C ALA A 44 13.37 -12.91 9.62
N LEU A 45 12.80 -11.71 9.53
CA LEU A 45 12.32 -10.94 10.67
C LEU A 45 11.16 -11.65 11.40
N GLU A 46 10.20 -12.20 10.65
CA GLU A 46 9.10 -13.01 11.19
C GLU A 46 9.61 -14.28 11.89
N GLN A 47 10.64 -14.94 11.35
CA GLN A 47 11.27 -16.10 11.98
C GLN A 47 11.93 -15.75 13.32
N MET A 48 12.61 -14.60 13.41
CA MET A 48 13.15 -14.11 14.67
C MET A 48 12.03 -13.80 15.67
N GLY A 49 10.94 -13.17 15.22
CA GLY A 49 9.75 -12.94 16.04
C GLY A 49 9.15 -14.24 16.56
N GLY A 50 9.02 -15.25 15.71
CA GLY A 50 8.58 -16.59 16.10
C GLY A 50 9.50 -17.23 17.14
N ALA A 51 10.82 -17.17 16.95
CA ALA A 51 11.78 -17.66 17.94
C ALA A 51 11.65 -16.93 19.28
N ALA A 52 11.42 -15.61 19.29
CA ALA A 52 11.18 -14.86 20.52
C ALA A 52 9.88 -15.27 21.22
N LEU A 53 8.81 -15.53 20.45
CA LEU A 53 7.53 -16.02 20.98
C LEU A 53 7.69 -17.39 21.67
N GLU A 54 8.46 -18.31 21.10
CA GLU A 54 8.73 -19.64 21.70
C GLU A 54 9.44 -19.56 23.06
N HIS A 55 10.18 -18.48 23.33
CA HIS A 55 10.87 -18.26 24.60
C HIS A 55 10.04 -17.42 25.60
N THR A 56 8.81 -17.05 25.24
CA THR A 56 7.93 -16.27 26.11
C THR A 56 7.27 -17.17 27.15
N ALA A 57 7.09 -16.67 28.38
CA ALA A 57 6.40 -17.42 29.42
C ALA A 57 4.96 -17.75 28.99
N SER A 58 4.58 -19.03 29.08
CA SER A 58 3.22 -19.47 28.79
C SER A 58 2.24 -18.99 29.86
N PHE A 59 1.05 -18.57 29.44
CA PHE A 59 -0.06 -18.28 30.35
C PHE A 59 -1.17 -19.32 30.17
N PRO A 60 -1.74 -19.85 31.27
CA PRO A 60 -2.79 -20.84 31.17
C PRO A 60 -4.03 -20.25 30.50
N MET A 61 -4.53 -20.94 29.48
CA MET A 61 -5.82 -20.62 28.87
C MET A 61 -6.96 -21.09 29.77
N ARG A 62 -8.15 -20.50 29.60
CA ARG A 62 -9.37 -20.94 30.29
C ARG A 62 -9.67 -22.43 30.00
N PRO A 63 -10.31 -23.15 30.93
CA PRO A 63 -10.79 -24.51 30.67
C PRO A 63 -11.64 -24.57 29.41
N HIS A 64 -11.57 -25.69 28.69
CA HIS A 64 -12.32 -25.96 27.45
C HIS A 64 -12.01 -25.04 26.25
N ALA A 65 -11.04 -24.12 26.34
CA ALA A 65 -10.67 -23.24 25.23
C ALA A 65 -10.35 -24.01 23.93
N LEU A 66 -9.57 -25.10 24.02
CA LEU A 66 -9.23 -25.93 22.87
C LEU A 66 -10.46 -26.61 22.24
N SER A 67 -11.29 -27.26 23.05
CA SER A 67 -12.49 -27.95 22.56
C SER A 67 -13.49 -27.00 21.92
N GLU A 68 -13.63 -25.78 22.44
CA GLU A 68 -14.51 -24.77 21.86
C GLU A 68 -14.01 -24.24 20.52
N VAL A 69 -12.71 -24.02 20.37
CA VAL A 69 -12.12 -23.61 19.08
C VAL A 69 -12.26 -24.73 18.05
N LEU A 70 -11.97 -25.98 18.42
CA LEU A 70 -12.10 -27.12 17.51
C LEU A 70 -13.56 -27.33 17.06
N ALA A 71 -14.53 -27.19 17.97
CA ALA A 71 -15.94 -27.26 17.62
C ALA A 71 -16.36 -26.16 16.61
N GLN A 72 -15.78 -24.95 16.71
CA GLN A 72 -16.01 -23.89 15.73
C GLN A 72 -15.41 -24.19 14.36
N VAL A 73 -14.24 -24.83 14.30
CA VAL A 73 -13.62 -25.27 13.05
C VAL A 73 -14.47 -26.35 12.37
N ASP A 74 -14.91 -27.35 13.14
CA ASP A 74 -15.71 -28.48 12.64
C ASP A 74 -17.11 -28.08 12.21
N ALA A 75 -17.72 -27.12 12.90
CA ALA A 75 -19.04 -26.60 12.57
C ALA A 75 -19.10 -25.94 11.18
N LYS A 76 -17.94 -25.66 10.54
CA LYS A 76 -17.84 -24.93 9.27
C LYS A 76 -18.85 -23.78 9.21
N PRO A 77 -18.86 -22.87 10.20
CA PRO A 77 -19.77 -21.73 10.17
C PRO A 77 -19.64 -21.09 8.80
N ALA A 78 -20.78 -20.83 8.14
CA ALA A 78 -20.81 -20.13 6.87
C ALA A 78 -19.86 -18.95 7.00
N SER A 79 -18.81 -18.95 6.17
CA SER A 79 -17.70 -18.00 6.24
C SER A 79 -18.20 -16.64 6.72
N ALA A 80 -17.78 -16.22 7.92
CA ALA A 80 -18.04 -14.86 8.40
C ALA A 80 -17.29 -13.81 7.56
N LEU A 81 -16.53 -14.22 6.54
CA LEU A 81 -16.42 -13.43 5.32
C LEU A 81 -17.78 -13.57 4.64
N GLY A 82 -18.75 -12.80 5.14
CA GLY A 82 -19.95 -12.53 4.39
C GLY A 82 -19.56 -12.17 2.97
N ASP A 83 -20.46 -12.48 2.06
CA ASP A 83 -20.44 -12.20 0.64
C ASP A 83 -20.33 -10.67 0.39
N THR A 84 -19.27 -10.04 0.90
CA THR A 84 -18.75 -8.82 0.35
C THR A 84 -18.09 -9.30 -0.94
N ARG A 85 -18.90 -9.34 -1.99
CA ARG A 85 -18.43 -8.79 -3.25
C ARG A 85 -17.92 -7.38 -2.91
N ALA A 86 -16.69 -7.30 -2.40
CA ALA A 86 -15.80 -6.20 -2.70
C ALA A 86 -16.07 -5.94 -4.17
N THR A 87 -16.43 -4.72 -4.50
CA THR A 87 -16.49 -4.25 -5.87
C THR A 87 -15.10 -4.49 -6.43
N SER A 88 -14.85 -5.72 -6.88
CA SER A 88 -13.53 -6.19 -7.23
C SER A 88 -13.17 -5.32 -8.39
N ALA A 89 -12.15 -4.49 -8.22
CA ALA A 89 -11.50 -3.89 -9.36
C ALA A 89 -11.10 -5.08 -10.24
N HIS A 90 -11.83 -5.29 -11.34
CA HIS A 90 -11.64 -6.41 -12.28
C HIS A 90 -10.38 -6.21 -13.13
N ASP A 91 -9.43 -5.42 -12.62
CA ASP A 91 -8.18 -5.13 -13.29
C ASP A 91 -7.25 -6.35 -13.11
N PRO A 92 -6.94 -7.08 -14.20
CA PRO A 92 -6.09 -8.26 -14.13
C PRO A 92 -4.69 -7.92 -13.63
N ASP A 93 -4.27 -6.66 -13.74
CA ASP A 93 -2.95 -6.17 -13.34
C ASP A 93 -2.84 -5.93 -11.82
N LEU A 94 -3.94 -6.08 -11.06
CA LEU A 94 -3.90 -5.92 -9.60
C LEU A 94 -3.33 -7.15 -8.87
N PRO A 95 -2.34 -6.95 -7.98
CA PRO A 95 -1.85 -7.98 -7.07
C PRO A 95 -2.95 -8.58 -6.19
N ASN A 96 -2.81 -9.87 -5.86
CA ASN A 96 -3.80 -10.62 -5.07
C ASN A 96 -4.15 -9.95 -3.72
N VAL A 97 -3.19 -9.28 -3.09
CA VAL A 97 -3.41 -8.57 -1.82
C VAL A 97 -4.44 -7.45 -1.97
N LEU A 98 -4.48 -6.76 -3.11
CA LEU A 98 -5.42 -5.67 -3.37
C LEU A 98 -6.80 -6.18 -3.82
N ARG A 99 -6.88 -7.40 -4.38
CA ARG A 99 -8.17 -7.97 -4.85
C ARG A 99 -9.18 -8.20 -3.73
N ARG A 100 -8.72 -8.25 -2.48
CA ARG A 100 -9.56 -8.42 -1.28
C ARG A 100 -9.92 -7.11 -0.60
N CYS A 101 -9.39 -5.99 -1.08
CA CYS A 101 -9.70 -4.68 -0.53
C CYS A 101 -11.09 -4.20 -0.95
N HIS A 102 -11.69 -3.36 -0.12
CA HIS A 102 -12.90 -2.62 -0.48
C HIS A 102 -12.52 -1.34 -1.20
N PHE A 103 -13.11 -1.09 -2.36
CA PHE A 103 -12.82 0.10 -3.15
C PHE A 103 -13.98 1.08 -3.10
N GLY A 104 -13.66 2.36 -2.93
CA GLY A 104 -14.61 3.44 -3.16
C GLY A 104 -14.80 3.74 -4.64
N LYS A 105 -15.57 4.79 -4.94
CA LYS A 105 -15.88 5.19 -6.31
C LYS A 105 -14.63 5.78 -7.00
N MET A 106 -14.30 5.25 -8.18
CA MET A 106 -13.27 5.82 -9.04
C MET A 106 -13.67 7.23 -9.50
N ARG A 107 -12.73 8.16 -9.49
CA ARG A 107 -12.93 9.56 -9.91
C ARG A 107 -11.76 10.07 -10.74
N ARG A 108 -12.03 10.96 -11.69
CA ARG A 108 -10.99 11.72 -12.40
C ARG A 108 -10.59 12.90 -11.53
N VAL A 109 -9.32 12.99 -11.16
CA VAL A 109 -8.80 14.07 -10.29
C VAL A 109 -8.06 15.16 -11.08
N ALA A 110 -7.56 14.83 -12.27
CA ALA A 110 -6.98 15.77 -13.22
C ALA A 110 -7.12 15.24 -14.66
N PRO A 111 -6.86 16.04 -15.71
CA PRO A 111 -6.69 15.52 -17.06
C PRO A 111 -5.60 14.44 -17.11
N GLY A 112 -5.96 13.26 -17.62
CA GLY A 112 -5.05 12.12 -17.66
C GLY A 112 -4.85 11.37 -16.33
N VAL A 113 -5.51 11.78 -15.24
CA VAL A 113 -5.35 11.14 -13.91
C VAL A 113 -6.68 10.65 -13.36
N LYS A 114 -6.76 9.36 -13.06
CA LYS A 114 -7.86 8.73 -12.33
C LYS A 114 -7.35 8.20 -10.99
N MET A 115 -8.21 8.27 -9.99
CA MET A 115 -7.90 7.81 -8.65
C MET A 115 -9.07 6.96 -8.14
N GLN A 116 -8.76 5.86 -7.46
CA GLN A 116 -9.76 5.04 -6.78
C GLN A 116 -9.33 4.77 -5.35
N PRO A 117 -10.07 5.28 -4.35
CA PRO A 117 -9.71 5.08 -2.94
C PRO A 117 -9.93 3.63 -2.51
N ILE A 118 -9.07 3.16 -1.61
CA ILE A 118 -9.22 1.90 -0.89
C ILE A 118 -9.76 2.24 0.50
N ILE A 119 -10.85 1.60 0.87
CA ILE A 119 -11.51 1.78 2.17
C ILE A 119 -10.78 0.90 3.17
N LEU A 120 -10.04 1.54 4.09
CA LEU A 120 -9.29 0.88 5.15
C LEU A 120 -10.10 0.88 6.45
N PRO A 121 -10.02 -0.20 7.26
CA PRO A 121 -10.52 -0.17 8.63
C PRO A 121 -9.59 0.69 9.51
N GLY A 122 -10.11 1.30 10.57
CA GLY A 122 -9.31 2.07 11.52
C GLY A 122 -9.46 3.58 11.40
N THR A 123 -8.41 4.32 11.74
CA THR A 123 -8.44 5.79 11.82
C THR A 123 -8.13 6.46 10.48
N ASP A 124 -8.67 7.67 10.25
CA ASP A 124 -8.41 8.49 9.05
C ASP A 124 -6.97 9.08 8.97
N LYS A 125 -6.01 8.52 9.71
CA LYS A 125 -4.63 9.00 9.77
C LYS A 125 -3.78 8.60 8.58
N SER A 126 -4.16 7.53 7.89
CA SER A 126 -3.51 7.06 6.68
C SER A 126 -4.55 6.69 5.62
N ARG A 127 -4.18 6.88 4.36
CA ARG A 127 -5.07 6.66 3.21
C ARG A 127 -4.36 5.86 2.14
N ALA A 128 -5.10 4.99 1.46
CA ALA A 128 -4.61 4.21 0.35
C ALA A 128 -5.50 4.41 -0.88
N PHE A 129 -4.90 4.43 -2.06
CA PHE A 129 -5.63 4.53 -3.32
C PHE A 129 -4.82 3.96 -4.48
N LEU A 130 -5.54 3.64 -5.55
CA LEU A 130 -4.96 3.37 -6.86
C LEU A 130 -4.94 4.66 -7.67
N LEU A 131 -3.86 4.89 -8.40
CA LEU A 131 -3.65 6.05 -9.26
C LEU A 131 -3.30 5.57 -10.68
N TRP A 132 -4.12 5.96 -11.67
CA TRP A 132 -3.85 5.73 -13.09
C TRP A 132 -3.48 7.05 -13.74
N SER A 133 -2.34 7.06 -14.42
CA SER A 133 -1.77 8.24 -15.04
C SER A 133 -1.48 7.99 -16.52
N ALA A 134 -1.89 8.92 -17.37
CA ALA A 134 -1.72 8.80 -18.82
C ALA A 134 -0.25 8.86 -19.24
N PRO A 135 0.14 8.22 -20.36
CA PRO A 135 1.51 8.26 -20.87
C PRO A 135 2.00 9.69 -21.11
N GLY A 136 3.28 9.94 -20.80
CA GLY A 136 3.93 11.25 -20.97
C GLY A 136 3.40 12.35 -20.06
N LEU A 137 2.48 12.05 -19.15
CA LEU A 137 1.92 13.04 -18.23
C LEU A 137 2.99 13.48 -17.22
N LYS A 138 3.11 14.79 -17.06
CA LYS A 138 3.95 15.43 -16.05
C LYS A 138 3.08 15.85 -14.87
N MET A 139 3.38 15.31 -13.69
CA MET A 139 2.67 15.63 -12.45
C MET A 139 3.08 17.03 -11.95
N LEU A 140 2.20 17.63 -11.14
CA LEU A 140 2.49 18.90 -10.48
C LEU A 140 3.48 18.68 -9.33
N ASP A 141 4.35 19.66 -9.09
CA ASP A 141 5.25 19.66 -7.94
C ASP A 141 4.44 19.72 -6.65
N HIS A 142 4.80 18.84 -5.72
CA HIS A 142 4.16 18.75 -4.43
C HIS A 142 5.14 18.27 -3.37
N THR A 143 4.87 18.69 -2.13
CA THR A 143 5.53 18.23 -0.91
C THR A 143 4.50 17.54 -0.03
N HIS A 144 4.98 16.66 0.83
CA HIS A 144 4.17 15.97 1.83
C HIS A 144 4.33 16.62 3.21
N SER A 145 3.42 16.31 4.12
CA SER A 145 3.54 16.64 5.56
C SER A 145 3.54 15.37 6.42
N GLY A 146 3.91 14.27 5.78
CA GLY A 146 3.90 12.88 6.22
C GLY A 146 4.55 12.02 5.14
N THR A 147 4.38 10.71 5.22
CA THR A 147 4.95 9.77 4.26
C THR A 147 4.07 9.64 3.01
N GLU A 148 4.69 9.48 1.85
CA GLU A 148 4.08 8.94 0.63
C GLU A 148 4.82 7.69 0.20
N LEU A 149 4.09 6.59 0.08
CA LEU A 149 4.58 5.28 -0.29
C LEU A 149 3.95 4.87 -1.61
N THR A 150 4.75 4.75 -2.67
CA THR A 150 4.26 4.44 -4.01
C THR A 150 4.82 3.12 -4.50
N CYS A 151 3.95 2.18 -4.87
CA CYS A 151 4.30 0.94 -5.54
C CYS A 151 3.83 0.98 -6.99
N VAL A 152 4.74 0.87 -7.95
CA VAL A 152 4.37 0.78 -9.37
C VAL A 152 3.84 -0.63 -9.65
N LEU A 153 2.61 -0.73 -10.17
CA LEU A 153 1.97 -2.00 -10.54
C LEU A 153 2.08 -2.27 -12.04
N LYS A 154 2.02 -1.20 -12.86
CA LYS A 154 2.10 -1.26 -14.33
C LYS A 154 2.64 0.06 -14.88
N GLY A 155 3.27 0.00 -16.05
CA GLY A 155 3.89 1.16 -16.68
C GLY A 155 5.10 1.64 -15.89
N SER A 156 5.37 2.94 -15.93
CA SER A 156 6.52 3.54 -15.26
C SER A 156 6.39 5.04 -15.06
N PHE A 157 7.22 5.58 -14.17
CA PHE A 157 7.49 7.01 -14.09
C PHE A 157 8.98 7.28 -13.81
N THR A 158 9.39 8.53 -13.94
CA THR A 158 10.74 9.00 -13.57
C THR A 158 10.62 10.31 -12.80
N HIS A 159 11.43 10.47 -11.76
CA HIS A 159 11.67 11.73 -11.06
C HIS A 159 13.17 11.83 -10.66
N GLU A 160 13.55 12.75 -9.78
CA GLU A 160 14.92 12.97 -9.33
C GLU A 160 15.63 11.70 -8.79
N GLY A 161 14.88 10.80 -8.14
CA GLY A 161 15.33 9.51 -7.62
C GLY A 161 15.58 8.44 -8.69
N GLY A 162 15.20 8.71 -9.95
CA GLY A 162 15.47 7.85 -11.10
C GLY A 162 14.20 7.26 -11.73
N TYR A 163 14.36 6.12 -12.39
CA TYR A 163 13.30 5.42 -13.11
C TYR A 163 12.64 4.35 -12.24
N TYR A 164 11.31 4.34 -12.20
CA TYR A 164 10.52 3.38 -11.42
C TYR A 164 9.60 2.59 -12.35
N GLY A 165 9.77 1.27 -12.39
CA GLY A 165 8.95 0.34 -13.17
C GLY A 165 8.20 -0.67 -12.30
N PRO A 166 7.49 -1.65 -12.89
CA PRO A 166 6.63 -2.55 -12.14
C PRO A 166 7.37 -3.28 -11.01
N GLY A 167 6.82 -3.17 -9.80
CA GLY A 167 7.36 -3.71 -8.55
C GLY A 167 8.32 -2.77 -7.81
N ASP A 168 8.83 -1.70 -8.43
CA ASP A 168 9.64 -0.69 -7.75
C ASP A 168 8.82 0.05 -6.69
N PHE A 169 9.51 0.40 -5.61
CA PHE A 169 8.98 1.13 -4.48
C PHE A 169 9.61 2.51 -4.39
N ASP A 170 8.77 3.53 -4.30
CA ASP A 170 9.19 4.90 -4.09
C ASP A 170 8.71 5.39 -2.72
N TYR A 171 9.63 6.01 -1.98
CA TYR A 171 9.42 6.53 -0.63
C TYR A 171 9.66 8.04 -0.65
N GLY A 172 8.60 8.81 -0.44
CA GLY A 172 8.64 10.26 -0.24
C GLY A 172 8.34 10.62 1.21
N ASP A 173 9.03 11.62 1.72
CA ASP A 173 8.77 12.25 3.01
C ASP A 173 8.77 13.80 2.89
N ASP A 174 8.80 14.49 4.02
CA ASP A 174 8.65 15.96 4.10
C ASP A 174 9.79 16.74 3.44
N ASP A 175 10.92 16.09 3.14
CA ASP A 175 12.10 16.73 2.56
C ASP A 175 12.21 16.52 1.04
N VAL A 176 11.27 15.78 0.44
CA VAL A 176 11.33 15.45 -0.99
C VAL A 176 10.28 16.23 -1.77
N ASP A 177 10.76 17.16 -2.59
CA ASP A 177 10.00 17.72 -3.70
C ASP A 177 10.27 16.86 -4.94
N HIS A 178 9.22 16.42 -5.62
CA HIS A 178 9.37 15.61 -6.83
C HIS A 178 8.37 15.99 -7.91
N GLN A 179 8.80 15.80 -9.16
CA GLN A 179 8.00 16.02 -10.35
C GLN A 179 7.90 14.75 -11.23
N PRO A 180 7.05 13.77 -10.86
CA PRO A 180 6.94 12.54 -11.62
C PRO A 180 6.53 12.76 -13.08
N ILE A 181 7.27 12.16 -14.01
CA ILE A 181 6.96 12.10 -15.43
C ILE A 181 6.64 10.65 -15.79
N VAL A 182 5.42 10.40 -16.25
CA VAL A 182 4.97 9.07 -16.67
C VAL A 182 5.65 8.66 -17.97
N GLY A 183 6.05 7.39 -18.07
CA GLY A 183 6.61 6.81 -19.29
C GLY A 183 5.66 6.95 -20.50
N ASN A 184 6.19 6.87 -21.71
CA ASN A 184 5.40 7.09 -22.94
C ASN A 184 4.72 5.81 -23.48
N ASP A 185 5.14 4.63 -23.03
CA ASP A 185 4.75 3.37 -23.66
C ASP A 185 3.33 2.92 -23.29
N GLU A 186 2.94 3.09 -22.03
CA GLU A 186 1.63 2.67 -21.51
C GLU A 186 1.21 3.49 -20.28
N PRO A 187 -0.08 3.49 -19.90
CA PRO A 187 -0.54 4.14 -18.68
C PRO A 187 0.17 3.56 -17.44
N CYS A 188 0.57 4.42 -16.52
CA CYS A 188 1.15 4.00 -15.25
C CYS A 188 0.03 3.78 -14.23
N LEU A 189 0.03 2.60 -13.59
CA LEU A 189 -0.83 2.27 -12.45
C LEU A 189 0.04 2.14 -11.21
N CYS A 190 -0.24 2.96 -10.21
CA CYS A 190 0.41 2.89 -8.92
C CYS A 190 -0.60 2.55 -7.82
N PHE A 191 -0.16 1.78 -6.84
CA PHE A 191 -0.73 1.80 -5.50
C PHE A 191 -0.01 2.89 -4.71
N VAL A 192 -0.76 3.74 -4.01
CA VAL A 192 -0.22 4.81 -3.17
C VAL A 192 -0.82 4.69 -1.78
N ALA A 193 0.04 4.70 -0.76
CA ALA A 193 -0.32 4.91 0.64
C ALA A 193 0.27 6.23 1.11
N MET A 194 -0.49 6.99 1.88
CA MET A 194 -0.04 8.28 2.40
C MET A 194 -0.45 8.47 3.85
N SER A 195 0.39 9.16 4.60
CA SER A 195 0.04 9.79 5.87
C SER A 195 0.14 11.32 5.75
N GLY A 196 -0.58 12.03 6.61
CA GLY A 196 -0.56 13.50 6.61
C GLY A 196 -1.30 14.14 5.42
N THR A 197 -0.92 15.38 5.07
CA THR A 197 -1.60 16.20 4.05
C THR A 197 -0.68 16.55 2.89
N LEU A 198 -1.22 16.48 1.67
CA LEU A 198 -0.53 16.96 0.47
C LEU A 198 -0.48 18.49 0.44
N LYS A 199 0.72 19.04 0.34
CA LYS A 199 0.97 20.47 0.15
C LYS A 199 1.50 20.66 -1.28
N GLY A 200 0.61 21.02 -2.21
CA GLY A 200 1.05 21.38 -3.55
C GLY A 200 1.96 22.60 -3.53
N ASN A 201 3.06 22.56 -4.27
CA ASN A 201 4.00 23.67 -4.35
C ASN A 201 3.50 24.74 -5.33
N GLY A 202 3.78 26.01 -5.01
CA GLY A 202 3.34 27.15 -5.79
C GLY A 202 1.85 27.49 -5.69
N TRP A 203 1.44 28.57 -6.38
CA TRP A 203 0.08 29.11 -6.31
C TRP A 203 -0.98 28.18 -6.94
N LEU A 204 -0.61 27.41 -7.95
CA LEU A 204 -1.46 26.40 -8.61
C LEU A 204 -1.65 25.15 -7.73
N GLY A 205 -0.62 24.69 -7.03
CA GLY A 205 -0.70 23.53 -6.13
C GLY A 205 -1.70 23.72 -4.99
N ARG A 206 -1.79 24.95 -4.45
CA ARG A 206 -2.75 25.33 -3.40
C ARG A 206 -4.21 25.31 -3.84
N ILE A 207 -4.48 25.50 -5.14
CA ILE A 207 -5.84 25.49 -5.70
C ILE A 207 -6.34 24.05 -5.89
N VAL A 208 -5.44 23.10 -6.15
CA VAL A 208 -5.79 21.67 -6.38
C VAL A 208 -5.77 20.85 -5.07
N SER A 209 -5.10 21.34 -4.02
CA SER A 209 -5.08 20.71 -2.68
C SER A 209 -6.44 20.21 -2.16
N PRO A 210 -7.59 20.89 -2.33
CA PRO A 210 -8.89 20.40 -1.84
C PRO A 210 -9.40 19.15 -2.56
N LEU A 211 -8.98 18.89 -3.81
CA LEU A 211 -9.39 17.71 -4.57
C LEU A 211 -8.58 16.46 -4.18
N ILE A 212 -7.39 16.69 -3.63
CA ILE A 212 -6.49 15.64 -3.13
C ILE A 212 -6.58 15.49 -1.60
N ARG A 213 -7.19 16.44 -0.89
CA ARG A 213 -7.67 16.28 0.50
C ARG A 213 -8.94 15.42 0.50
N LEU A 214 -8.75 14.10 0.39
CA LEU A 214 -9.61 13.16 1.12
C LEU A 214 -8.94 12.89 2.45
#